data_AF-A0A947A704-F1
#
_entry.id   AF-A0A947A704-F1
#
_cell.length_a   1.000
_cell.length_b   1.000
_cell.length_c   1.000
_cell.angle_alpha   90.00
_cell.angle_beta   90.00
_cell.angle_gamma   90.00
#
_symmetry.space_group_name_H-M   'P 1'
#
loop_
_entity.id
_entity.type
_entity.pdbx_description
1 polymer ?
#
loop_
_entity_poly.entity_id
_entity_poly.type
_entity_poly.pdbx_seq_one_letter_code
_entity_poly.pdbx_strand_id
1 'polypeptide(L)'
;HEAIIADLEPKREKLDERSLIKLLQSMELVGRRDDAVKILEAHERTHTDADLLNVLGDLYKGRYLETRHEGDGQQALQCHEEALKLAVADEDEEQIYLNAINLAFLYLMLDLSKKKMRAYAEQALEVAGNYFYPSIDKYGTMGEACIYLNRLEEAKTHYQKVGNEGGIRARMKIYTDAHKAYSILFNENPKDPFHLFLTEKLLG
;
A
#
# COMPACT_ATOMS: atom_id res chain seq x y z
N HIS A 1 15.24 -5.43 -11.63
CA HIS A 1 15.24 -5.61 -10.17
C HIS A 1 16.46 -6.38 -9.71
N GLU A 2 16.80 -7.50 -10.37
CA GLU A 2 18.02 -8.26 -10.05
C GLU A 2 19.31 -7.42 -10.00
N ALA A 3 19.53 -6.52 -10.98
CA ALA A 3 20.70 -5.63 -10.95
C ALA A 3 20.75 -4.69 -9.73
N ILE A 4 19.58 -4.22 -9.24
CA ILE A 4 19.50 -3.38 -8.04
C ILE A 4 19.85 -4.21 -6.81
N ILE A 5 19.30 -5.43 -6.72
CA ILE A 5 19.57 -6.35 -5.62
C ILE A 5 21.06 -6.71 -5.57
N ALA A 6 21.65 -7.05 -6.72
CA ALA A 6 23.07 -7.40 -6.82
C ALA A 6 24.01 -6.27 -6.37
N ASP A 7 23.63 -5.01 -6.55
CA ASP A 7 24.42 -3.85 -6.10
C ASP A 7 24.20 -3.51 -4.61
N LEU A 8 22.94 -3.55 -4.15
CA LEU A 8 22.56 -3.06 -2.82
C LEU A 8 22.66 -4.12 -1.73
N GLU A 9 22.25 -5.36 -2.00
CA GLU A 9 22.18 -6.43 -0.99
C GLU A 9 23.52 -6.71 -0.29
N PRO A 10 24.68 -6.77 -0.99
CA PRO A 10 25.97 -7.00 -0.34
C PRO A 10 26.38 -5.92 0.66
N LYS A 11 25.75 -4.73 0.61
CA LYS A 11 26.07 -3.56 1.44
C LYS A 11 24.92 -3.19 2.37
N ARG A 12 23.91 -4.06 2.55
CA ARG A 12 22.64 -3.76 3.23
C ARG A 12 22.79 -3.09 4.60
N GLU A 13 23.77 -3.53 5.40
CA GLU A 13 24.03 -3.02 6.76
C GLU A 13 24.54 -1.55 6.78
N LYS A 14 24.89 -1.01 5.61
CA LYS A 14 25.40 0.36 5.44
C LYS A 14 24.50 1.22 4.56
N LEU A 15 23.37 0.69 4.11
CA LEU A 15 22.44 1.45 3.28
C LEU A 15 21.76 2.52 4.13
N ASP A 16 21.55 3.68 3.52
CA ASP A 16 20.52 4.57 4.04
C ASP A 16 19.14 3.93 3.87
N GLU A 17 18.16 4.46 4.58
CA GLU A 17 16.79 3.95 4.62
C GLU A 17 16.16 3.90 3.22
N ARG A 18 16.30 4.97 2.43
CA ARG A 18 15.79 5.02 1.06
C ARG A 18 16.35 3.90 0.18
N SER A 19 17.65 3.62 0.29
CA SER A 19 18.30 2.54 -0.46
C SER A 19 17.93 1.17 0.07
N LEU A 20 17.74 1.02 1.39
CA LEU A 20 17.23 -0.20 2.00
C LEU A 20 15.81 -0.52 1.52
N ILE A 21 14.89 0.46 1.56
CA ILE A 21 13.52 0.31 1.04
C ILE A 21 13.54 -0.08 -0.44
N LYS A 22 14.39 0.57 -1.26
CA LYS A 22 14.53 0.23 -2.68
C LYS A 22 15.04 -1.20 -2.90
N LEU A 23 15.96 -1.68 -2.06
CA LEU A 23 16.42 -3.07 -2.07
C LEU A 23 15.25 -4.01 -1.76
N LEU A 24 14.53 -3.77 -0.65
CA LEU A 24 13.43 -4.61 -0.18
C LEU A 24 12.28 -4.70 -1.20
N GLN A 25 11.86 -3.57 -1.75
CA GLN A 25 10.86 -3.52 -2.83
C GLN A 25 11.34 -4.28 -4.08
N SER A 26 12.64 -4.20 -4.40
CA SER A 26 13.19 -4.95 -5.54
C SER A 26 13.22 -6.46 -5.28
N MET A 27 13.52 -6.88 -4.05
CA MET A 27 13.48 -8.28 -3.61
C MET A 27 12.07 -8.85 -3.69
N GLU A 28 11.07 -8.10 -3.21
CA GLU A 28 9.67 -8.49 -3.32
C GLU A 28 9.28 -8.77 -4.78
N LEU A 29 9.61 -7.84 -5.68
CA LEU A 29 9.24 -7.91 -7.10
C LEU A 29 9.88 -9.08 -7.86
N VAL A 30 10.93 -9.71 -7.33
CA VAL A 30 11.53 -10.93 -7.90
C VAL A 30 11.18 -12.19 -7.11
N GLY A 31 10.18 -12.12 -6.23
CA GLY A 31 9.71 -13.25 -5.43
C GLY A 31 10.58 -13.58 -4.21
N ARG A 32 11.54 -12.72 -3.86
CA ARG A 32 12.38 -12.85 -2.65
C ARG A 32 11.77 -12.16 -1.43
N ARG A 33 10.44 -12.23 -1.31
CA ARG A 33 9.68 -11.59 -0.23
C ARG A 33 10.10 -12.11 1.15
N ASP A 34 10.32 -13.41 1.29
CA ASP A 34 10.71 -14.01 2.57
C ASP A 34 12.08 -13.54 3.07
N ASP A 35 13.01 -13.30 2.14
CA ASP A 35 14.30 -12.72 2.49
C ASP A 35 14.15 -11.26 2.91
N ALA A 36 13.29 -10.49 2.24
CA ALA A 36 13.02 -9.10 2.59
C ALA A 36 12.38 -8.97 3.99
N VAL A 37 11.44 -9.85 4.33
CA VAL A 37 10.83 -9.90 5.68
C VAL A 37 11.90 -10.16 6.74
N LYS A 38 12.77 -11.16 6.53
CA LYS A 38 13.85 -11.47 7.47
C LYS A 38 14.83 -10.31 7.67
N ILE A 39 15.12 -9.56 6.61
CA ILE A 39 16.00 -8.38 6.71
C ILE A 39 15.35 -7.33 7.61
N LEU A 40 14.06 -7.03 7.42
CA LEU A 40 13.36 -6.02 8.21
C LEU A 40 13.12 -6.46 9.66
N GLU A 41 12.73 -7.71 9.90
CA GLU A 41 12.56 -8.27 11.25
C GLU A 41 13.85 -8.20 12.07
N ALA A 42 15.02 -8.34 11.42
CA ALA A 42 16.31 -8.29 12.08
C ALA A 42 16.91 -6.87 12.17
N HIS A 43 16.33 -5.89 11.49
CA HIS A 43 16.89 -4.55 11.40
C HIS A 43 16.49 -3.70 12.62
N GLU A 44 17.49 -3.16 13.33
CA GLU A 44 17.33 -2.54 14.65
C GLU A 44 16.31 -1.38 14.69
N ARG A 45 16.20 -0.62 13.59
CA ARG A 45 15.31 0.55 13.51
C ARG A 45 13.87 0.21 13.14
N THR A 46 13.59 -0.99 12.62
CA THR A 46 12.28 -1.28 11.99
C THR A 46 11.13 -0.92 12.92
N HIS A 47 11.15 -1.38 14.18
CA HIS A 47 10.03 -1.18 15.11
C HIS A 47 9.87 0.25 15.66
N THR A 48 10.73 1.18 15.28
CA THR A 48 10.68 2.59 15.71
C THR A 48 10.65 3.55 14.52
N ASP A 49 10.35 3.05 13.33
CA ASP A 49 10.46 3.77 12.08
C ASP A 49 9.22 3.49 11.21
N ALA A 50 8.45 4.54 10.94
CA ALA A 50 7.16 4.41 10.26
C ALA A 50 7.32 3.88 8.82
N ASP A 51 8.33 4.35 8.08
CA ASP A 51 8.63 3.90 6.72
C ASP A 51 9.00 2.41 6.69
N LEU A 52 9.88 1.96 7.57
CA LEU A 52 10.31 0.56 7.61
C LEU A 52 9.17 -0.37 8.06
N LEU A 53 8.35 0.04 9.04
CA LEU A 53 7.15 -0.73 9.42
C LEU A 53 6.12 -0.78 8.31
N ASN A 54 5.91 0.32 7.57
CA ASN A 54 5.01 0.33 6.43
C ASN A 54 5.48 -0.68 5.35
N VAL A 55 6.79 -0.74 5.07
CA VAL A 55 7.33 -1.73 4.13
C VAL A 55 7.19 -3.16 4.66
N LEU A 56 7.43 -3.39 5.96
CA LEU A 56 7.22 -4.71 6.57
C LEU A 56 5.75 -5.14 6.47
N GLY A 57 4.83 -4.21 6.74
CA GLY A 57 3.38 -4.40 6.58
C GLY A 57 2.98 -4.76 5.15
N ASP A 58 3.52 -4.05 4.16
CA ASP A 58 3.29 -4.32 2.74
C ASP A 58 3.79 -5.73 2.34
N LEU A 59 4.94 -6.18 2.88
CA LEU A 59 5.45 -7.53 2.64
C LEU A 59 4.52 -8.60 3.26
N TYR A 60 4.08 -8.43 4.51
CA TYR A 60 3.11 -9.37 5.10
C TYR A 60 1.76 -9.33 4.38
N LYS A 61 1.29 -8.15 3.95
CA LYS A 61 0.09 -7.99 3.12
C LYS A 61 0.24 -8.79 1.83
N GLY A 62 1.40 -8.68 1.15
CA GLY A 62 1.74 -9.46 -0.03
C GLY A 62 1.66 -10.97 0.23
N ARG A 63 2.29 -11.48 1.30
CA ARG A 63 2.19 -12.89 1.71
C ARG A 63 0.75 -13.32 1.92
N TYR A 64 -0.01 -12.56 2.70
CA TYR A 64 -1.42 -12.85 2.96
C TYR A 64 -2.24 -12.92 1.67
N LEU A 65 -2.02 -12.01 0.73
CA LEU A 65 -2.75 -12.01 -0.54
C LEU A 65 -2.41 -13.21 -1.44
N GLU A 66 -1.21 -13.77 -1.31
CA GLU A 66 -0.76 -14.95 -2.04
C GLU A 66 -1.21 -16.26 -1.39
N THR A 67 -1.05 -16.38 -0.07
CA THR A 67 -1.26 -17.65 0.66
C THR A 67 -2.62 -17.75 1.33
N ARG A 68 -3.30 -16.61 1.55
CA ARG A 68 -4.50 -16.47 2.37
C ARG A 68 -4.32 -16.91 3.83
N HIS A 69 -3.09 -17.01 4.29
CA HIS A 69 -2.80 -17.37 5.67
C HIS A 69 -3.09 -16.18 6.60
N GLU A 70 -4.08 -16.35 7.47
CA GLU A 70 -4.58 -15.27 8.34
C GLU A 70 -3.49 -14.64 9.21
N GLY A 71 -2.52 -15.44 9.67
CA GLY A 71 -1.40 -14.94 10.47
C GLY A 71 -0.59 -13.84 9.78
N ASP A 72 -0.37 -13.95 8.47
CA ASP A 72 0.32 -12.89 7.70
C ASP A 72 -0.55 -11.63 7.62
N GLY A 73 -1.86 -11.77 7.49
CA GLY A 73 -2.79 -10.64 7.50
C GLY A 73 -2.80 -9.91 8.84
N GLN A 74 -2.75 -10.65 9.95
CA GLN A 74 -2.66 -10.08 11.29
C GLN A 74 -1.32 -9.37 11.53
N GLN A 75 -0.20 -9.92 11.03
CA GLN A 75 1.11 -9.25 11.09
C GLN A 75 1.12 -7.96 10.26
N ALA A 76 0.56 -7.97 9.06
CA ALA A 76 0.41 -6.77 8.24
C ALA A 76 -0.39 -5.68 8.98
N LEU A 77 -1.49 -6.07 9.63
CA LEU A 77 -2.33 -5.17 10.41
C LEU A 77 -1.55 -4.51 11.55
N GLN A 78 -0.80 -5.31 12.33
CA GLN A 78 0.02 -4.81 13.43
C GLN A 78 1.09 -3.83 12.96
N CYS A 79 1.76 -4.13 11.84
CA CYS A 79 2.79 -3.26 11.27
C CYS A 79 2.22 -1.89 10.89
N HIS A 80 1.11 -1.86 10.14
CA HIS A 80 0.50 -0.60 9.72
C HIS A 80 -0.17 0.16 10.88
N GLU A 81 -0.70 -0.52 11.91
CA GLU A 81 -1.23 0.13 13.11
C GLU A 81 -0.12 0.86 13.89
N GLU A 82 1.05 0.22 14.09
CA GLU A 82 2.18 0.86 14.78
C GLU A 82 2.84 1.94 13.90
N ALA A 83 3.01 1.69 12.59
CA ALA A 83 3.52 2.69 11.66
C ALA A 83 2.66 3.96 11.64
N LEU A 84 1.33 3.82 11.58
CA LEU A 84 0.41 4.95 11.63
C LEU A 84 0.56 5.74 12.93
N LYS A 85 0.69 5.05 14.07
CA LYS A 85 0.87 5.69 15.37
C LYS A 85 2.17 6.48 15.45
N LEU A 86 3.28 5.95 14.93
CA LEU A 86 4.55 6.66 14.83
C LEU A 86 4.44 7.87 13.90
N ALA A 87 3.87 7.68 12.71
CA ALA A 87 3.68 8.76 11.72
C ALA A 87 2.83 9.92 12.27
N VAL A 88 1.77 9.62 13.05
CA VAL A 88 0.97 10.64 13.73
C VAL A 88 1.78 11.38 14.79
N ALA A 89 2.64 10.69 15.54
CA ALA A 89 3.49 11.32 16.55
C ALA A 89 4.57 12.23 15.94
N ASP A 90 5.07 11.86 14.76
CA ASP A 90 6.12 12.58 14.03
C ASP A 90 5.57 13.61 13.03
N GLU A 91 4.24 13.75 12.93
CA GLU A 91 3.55 14.60 11.95
C GLU A 91 3.93 14.28 10.48
N ASP A 92 4.26 13.01 10.20
CA ASP A 92 4.57 12.52 8.86
C ASP A 92 3.26 12.24 8.09
N GLU A 93 2.75 13.28 7.43
CA GLU A 93 1.54 13.21 6.62
C GLU A 93 1.58 12.08 5.57
N GLU A 94 2.75 11.81 4.99
CA GLU A 94 2.90 10.78 3.96
C GLU A 94 2.68 9.38 4.55
N GLN A 95 3.38 9.07 5.62
CA GLN A 95 3.20 7.79 6.31
C GLN A 95 1.81 7.67 6.96
N ILE A 96 1.19 8.77 7.38
CA ILE A 96 -0.19 8.74 7.88
C ILE A 96 -1.15 8.24 6.79
N TYR A 97 -1.15 8.84 5.60
CA TYR A 97 -2.13 8.44 4.58
C TYR A 97 -1.81 7.05 4.00
N LEU A 98 -0.52 6.69 3.85
CA LEU A 98 -0.10 5.38 3.35
C LEU A 98 -0.51 4.24 4.29
N ASN A 99 -0.28 4.39 5.59
CA ASN A 99 -0.65 3.36 6.55
C ASN A 99 -2.15 3.31 6.79
N ALA A 100 -2.85 4.46 6.81
CA ALA A 100 -4.30 4.48 6.95
C ALA A 100 -5.00 3.76 5.78
N ILE A 101 -4.57 3.97 4.52
CA ILE A 101 -5.22 3.26 3.40
C ILE A 101 -4.94 1.75 3.43
N ASN A 102 -3.71 1.35 3.80
CA ASN A 102 -3.36 -0.05 3.99
C ASN A 102 -4.19 -0.71 5.12
N LEU A 103 -4.48 0.02 6.20
CA LEU A 103 -5.40 -0.46 7.23
C LEU A 103 -6.83 -0.60 6.68
N ALA A 104 -7.35 0.38 5.94
CA ALA A 104 -8.66 0.25 5.32
C ALA A 104 -8.75 -1.02 4.44
N PHE A 105 -7.72 -1.27 3.63
CA PHE A 105 -7.61 -2.48 2.82
C PHE A 105 -7.62 -3.75 3.68
N LEU A 106 -6.79 -3.85 4.71
CA LEU A 106 -6.71 -5.03 5.56
C LEU A 106 -8.00 -5.28 6.36
N TYR A 107 -8.65 -4.22 6.85
CA TYR A 107 -9.95 -4.33 7.53
C TYR A 107 -11.06 -4.85 6.60
N LEU A 108 -10.98 -4.56 5.29
CA LEU A 108 -11.86 -5.16 4.28
C LEU A 108 -11.48 -6.62 4.02
N MET A 109 -10.20 -6.89 3.73
CA MET A 109 -9.75 -8.22 3.31
C MET A 109 -9.92 -9.29 4.38
N LEU A 110 -9.75 -8.92 5.65
CA LEU A 110 -9.90 -9.80 6.81
C LEU A 110 -11.35 -9.81 7.36
N ASP A 111 -12.30 -9.13 6.70
CA ASP A 111 -13.70 -9.00 7.12
C ASP A 111 -13.88 -8.59 8.59
N LEU A 112 -13.07 -7.65 9.07
CA LEU A 112 -13.02 -7.28 10.48
C LEU A 112 -14.10 -6.28 10.87
N SER A 113 -14.10 -5.10 10.24
CA SER A 113 -15.04 -4.02 10.59
C SER A 113 -15.16 -2.99 9.48
N LYS A 114 -16.32 -2.97 8.81
CA LYS A 114 -16.67 -1.94 7.81
C LYS A 114 -16.72 -0.52 8.39
N LYS A 115 -16.93 -0.38 9.71
CA LYS A 115 -16.86 0.93 10.38
C LYS A 115 -15.41 1.42 10.46
N LYS A 116 -14.49 0.58 10.92
CA LYS A 116 -13.07 0.94 11.01
C LYS A 116 -12.45 1.11 9.62
N MET A 117 -12.78 0.23 8.66
CA MET A 117 -12.40 0.38 7.25
C MET A 117 -12.71 1.79 6.72
N ARG A 118 -13.95 2.27 6.90
CA ARG A 118 -14.35 3.61 6.46
C ARG A 118 -13.65 4.73 7.24
N ALA A 119 -13.45 4.58 8.55
CA ALA A 119 -12.75 5.57 9.35
C ALA A 119 -11.29 5.75 8.88
N TYR A 120 -10.58 4.65 8.59
CA TYR A 120 -9.23 4.73 8.02
C TYR A 120 -9.23 5.30 6.59
N ALA A 121 -10.22 4.95 5.77
CA ALA A 121 -10.36 5.55 4.44
C ALA A 121 -10.62 7.06 4.49
N GLU A 122 -11.45 7.53 5.44
CA GLU A 122 -11.69 8.97 5.68
C GLU A 122 -10.40 9.68 6.10
N GLN A 123 -9.66 9.11 7.06
CA GLN A 123 -8.37 9.65 7.50
C GLN A 123 -7.36 9.72 6.33
N ALA A 124 -7.22 8.64 5.56
CA ALA A 124 -6.32 8.58 4.42
C ALA A 124 -6.69 9.63 3.36
N LEU A 125 -7.98 9.77 3.04
CA LEU A 125 -8.47 10.74 2.06
C LEU A 125 -8.22 12.19 2.50
N GLU A 126 -8.47 12.50 3.77
CA GLU A 126 -8.27 13.84 4.33
C GLU A 126 -6.79 14.23 4.32
N VAL A 127 -5.92 13.37 4.87
CA VAL A 127 -4.48 13.66 4.98
C VAL A 127 -3.83 13.69 3.59
N ALA A 128 -4.12 12.70 2.72
CA ALA A 128 -3.64 12.73 1.34
C ALA A 128 -4.14 13.97 0.60
N GLY A 129 -5.38 14.40 0.81
CA GLY A 129 -5.95 15.61 0.22
C GLY A 129 -5.15 16.87 0.58
N ASN A 130 -4.77 16.99 1.85
CA ASN A 130 -4.03 18.14 2.40
C ASN A 130 -2.51 18.09 2.14
N TYR A 131 -1.94 16.90 1.88
CA TYR A 131 -0.51 16.73 1.66
C TYR A 131 0.01 17.64 0.53
N PHE A 132 1.04 18.44 0.83
CA PHE A 132 1.47 19.54 -0.03
C PHE A 132 2.08 19.07 -1.36
N TYR A 133 2.86 17.99 -1.34
CA TYR A 133 3.62 17.56 -2.50
C TYR A 133 2.78 16.70 -3.47
N PRO A 134 2.93 16.87 -4.80
CA PRO A 134 2.39 15.94 -5.76
C PRO A 134 3.00 14.54 -5.56
N SER A 135 2.15 13.53 -5.41
CA SER A 135 2.57 12.13 -5.24
C SER A 135 1.59 11.21 -5.95
N ILE A 136 2.12 10.21 -6.66
CA ILE A 136 1.28 9.15 -7.27
C ILE A 136 0.61 8.33 -6.17
N ASP A 137 1.31 8.10 -5.06
CA ASP A 137 0.77 7.36 -3.94
C ASP A 137 -0.33 8.16 -3.23
N LYS A 138 -0.20 9.50 -3.14
CA LYS A 138 -1.31 10.38 -2.73
C LYS A 138 -2.54 10.16 -3.60
N TYR A 139 -2.42 10.20 -4.93
CA TYR A 139 -3.58 10.02 -5.81
C TYR A 139 -4.13 8.59 -5.76
N GLY A 140 -3.26 7.58 -5.68
CA GLY A 140 -3.68 6.18 -5.50
C GLY A 140 -4.49 6.00 -4.21
N THR A 141 -3.98 6.54 -3.11
CA THR A 141 -4.62 6.53 -1.79
C THR A 141 -5.99 7.19 -1.82
N MET A 142 -6.10 8.40 -2.39
CA MET A 142 -7.39 9.10 -2.51
C MET A 142 -8.38 8.31 -3.37
N GLY A 143 -7.91 7.72 -4.47
CA GLY A 143 -8.75 6.88 -5.33
C GLY A 143 -9.31 5.67 -4.60
N GLU A 144 -8.46 4.97 -3.85
CA GLU A 144 -8.83 3.77 -3.10
C GLU A 144 -9.74 4.10 -1.91
N ALA A 145 -9.44 5.17 -1.19
CA ALA A 145 -10.30 5.69 -0.12
C ALA A 145 -11.73 5.95 -0.63
N CYS A 146 -11.85 6.56 -1.81
CA CYS A 146 -13.14 6.82 -2.44
C CYS A 146 -13.90 5.53 -2.79
N ILE A 147 -13.24 4.40 -3.06
CA ILE A 147 -13.92 3.09 -3.20
C ILE A 147 -14.56 2.68 -1.88
N TYR A 148 -13.80 2.69 -0.77
CA TYR A 148 -14.29 2.32 0.56
C TYR A 148 -15.46 3.19 1.04
N LEU A 149 -15.52 4.43 0.56
CA LEU A 149 -16.54 5.43 0.89
C LEU A 149 -17.69 5.50 -0.13
N ASN A 150 -17.72 4.63 -1.14
CA ASN A 150 -18.72 4.63 -2.22
C ASN A 150 -18.82 5.97 -2.98
N ARG A 151 -17.66 6.59 -3.24
CA ARG A 151 -17.49 7.84 -3.99
C ARG A 151 -16.83 7.56 -5.35
N LEU A 152 -17.45 6.69 -6.14
CA LEU A 152 -16.81 6.10 -7.33
C LEU A 152 -16.41 7.13 -8.40
N GLU A 153 -17.17 8.21 -8.58
CA GLU A 153 -16.79 9.26 -9.55
C GLU A 153 -15.55 10.07 -9.10
N GLU A 154 -15.40 10.30 -7.80
CA GLU A 154 -14.18 10.88 -7.23
C GLU A 154 -13.00 9.92 -7.38
N ALA A 155 -13.23 8.62 -7.13
CA ALA A 155 -12.21 7.59 -7.35
C ALA A 155 -11.67 7.60 -8.78
N LYS A 156 -12.56 7.70 -9.79
CA LYS A 156 -12.15 7.82 -11.20
C LYS A 156 -11.26 9.03 -11.45
N THR A 157 -11.59 10.17 -10.86
CA THR A 157 -10.80 11.40 -11.01
C THR A 157 -9.36 11.21 -10.51
N HIS A 158 -9.20 10.54 -9.37
CA HIS A 158 -7.88 10.26 -8.81
C HIS A 158 -7.11 9.20 -9.61
N TYR A 159 -7.75 8.10 -10.00
CA TYR A 159 -7.10 7.07 -10.82
C TYR A 159 -6.76 7.55 -12.23
N GLN A 160 -7.46 8.53 -12.78
CA GLN A 160 -7.05 9.17 -14.03
C GLN A 160 -5.69 9.86 -13.89
N LYS A 161 -5.43 10.52 -12.76
CA LYS A 161 -4.11 11.11 -12.48
C LYS A 161 -3.04 10.04 -12.34
N VAL A 162 -3.32 8.97 -11.59
CA VAL A 162 -2.42 7.80 -11.48
C VAL A 162 -2.11 7.21 -12.86
N GLY A 163 -3.11 7.06 -13.72
CA GLY A 163 -2.94 6.53 -15.08
C GLY A 163 -2.09 7.41 -15.98
N ASN A 164 -2.21 8.73 -15.85
CA ASN A 164 -1.50 9.71 -16.67
C ASN A 164 -0.05 9.97 -16.21
N GLU A 165 0.18 10.00 -14.90
CA GLU A 165 1.44 10.45 -14.30
C GLU A 165 2.25 9.29 -13.70
N GLY A 166 1.60 8.16 -13.41
CA GLY A 166 2.20 7.03 -12.73
C GLY A 166 3.05 6.14 -13.64
N GLY A 167 4.23 5.75 -13.15
CA GLY A 167 5.02 4.71 -13.80
C GLY A 167 4.32 3.34 -13.73
N ILE A 168 4.62 2.45 -14.69
CA ILE A 168 4.01 1.12 -14.83
C ILE A 168 3.89 0.37 -13.50
N ARG A 169 4.94 0.40 -12.67
CA ARG A 169 4.96 -0.29 -11.37
C ARG A 169 3.92 0.24 -10.39
N ALA A 170 3.87 1.56 -10.22
CA ALA A 170 2.91 2.19 -9.32
C ALA A 170 1.48 1.91 -9.77
N ARG A 171 1.22 2.05 -11.09
CA ARG A 171 -0.11 1.76 -11.65
C ARG A 171 -0.54 0.30 -11.42
N MET A 172 0.36 -0.66 -11.60
CA MET A 172 0.06 -2.09 -11.34
C MET A 172 -0.21 -2.39 -9.86
N LYS A 173 0.57 -1.81 -8.93
CA LYS A 173 0.34 -1.97 -7.48
C LYS A 173 -1.04 -1.42 -7.11
N ILE A 174 -1.32 -0.18 -7.51
CA ILE A 174 -2.58 0.52 -7.23
C ILE A 174 -3.77 -0.22 -7.86
N TYR A 175 -3.63 -0.71 -9.10
CA TYR A 175 -4.67 -1.53 -9.74
C TYR A 175 -5.03 -2.77 -8.93
N THR A 176 -4.02 -3.47 -8.41
CA THR A 176 -4.22 -4.73 -7.67
C THR A 176 -5.07 -4.51 -6.43
N ASP A 177 -4.77 -3.47 -5.66
CA ASP A 177 -5.50 -3.15 -4.42
C ASP A 177 -6.91 -2.61 -4.75
N ALA A 178 -7.01 -1.64 -5.68
CA ALA A 178 -8.27 -1.05 -6.11
C ALA A 178 -9.25 -2.09 -6.68
N HIS A 179 -8.77 -2.99 -7.55
CA HIS A 179 -9.58 -4.02 -8.16
C HIS A 179 -10.13 -4.98 -7.10
N LYS A 180 -9.27 -5.43 -6.17
CA LYS A 180 -9.68 -6.33 -5.07
C LYS A 180 -10.71 -5.67 -4.17
N ALA A 181 -10.45 -4.43 -3.73
CA ALA A 181 -11.36 -3.69 -2.86
C ALA A 181 -12.74 -3.51 -3.53
N TYR A 182 -12.76 -3.11 -4.80
CA TYR A 182 -14.00 -2.92 -5.54
C TYR A 182 -14.78 -4.22 -5.73
N SER A 183 -14.11 -5.31 -6.12
CA SER A 183 -14.76 -6.62 -6.31
C SER A 183 -15.46 -7.11 -5.04
N ILE A 184 -14.85 -6.91 -3.87
CA ILE A 184 -15.42 -7.34 -2.58
C ILE A 184 -16.61 -6.46 -2.18
N LEU A 185 -16.53 -5.15 -2.39
CA LEU A 185 -17.55 -4.21 -1.89
C LEU A 185 -18.81 -4.11 -2.76
N PHE A 186 -18.66 -4.26 -4.08
CA PHE A 186 -19.75 -3.96 -5.01
C PHE A 186 -20.25 -5.22 -5.71
N ASN A 187 -19.44 -5.81 -6.59
CA ASN A 187 -19.66 -7.14 -7.17
C ASN A 187 -18.48 -7.48 -8.08
N GLU A 188 -18.13 -8.77 -8.17
CA GLU A 188 -17.15 -9.24 -9.14
C GLU A 188 -17.84 -9.48 -10.51
N ASN A 189 -18.11 -8.39 -11.23
CA ASN A 189 -18.57 -8.44 -12.61
C ASN A 189 -17.50 -7.83 -13.53
N PRO A 190 -16.77 -8.62 -14.33
CA PRO A 190 -15.73 -8.12 -15.23
C PRO A 190 -16.23 -7.12 -16.29
N LYS A 191 -17.55 -7.07 -16.53
CA LYS A 191 -18.19 -6.11 -17.44
C LYS A 191 -18.70 -4.85 -16.72
N ASP A 192 -18.48 -4.75 -15.41
CA ASP A 192 -18.83 -3.56 -14.66
C ASP A 192 -18.05 -2.36 -15.20
N PRO A 193 -18.72 -1.21 -15.46
CA PRO A 193 -18.06 -0.02 -15.99
C PRO A 193 -16.85 0.46 -15.17
N PHE A 194 -16.88 0.28 -13.85
CA PHE A 194 -15.78 0.68 -12.97
C PHE A 194 -14.59 -0.28 -13.10
N HIS A 195 -14.82 -1.59 -13.20
CA HIS A 195 -13.77 -2.57 -13.47
C HIS A 195 -13.06 -2.32 -14.81
N LEU A 196 -13.84 -2.05 -15.86
CA LEU A 196 -13.31 -1.70 -17.18
C LEU A 196 -12.49 -0.41 -17.11
N PHE A 197 -12.99 0.60 -16.39
CA PHE A 197 -12.27 1.86 -16.17
C PHE A 197 -10.92 1.64 -15.45
N LEU A 198 -10.90 0.89 -14.33
CA LEU A 198 -9.64 0.61 -13.61
C LEU A 198 -8.63 -0.08 -14.51
N THR A 199 -9.09 -1.05 -15.31
CA THR A 199 -8.23 -1.80 -16.24
C THR A 199 -7.67 -0.88 -17.32
N GLU A 200 -8.53 -0.08 -17.96
CA GLU A 200 -8.11 0.85 -19.02
C GLU A 200 -7.10 1.89 -18.51
N LYS A 201 -7.33 2.47 -17.32
CA LYS A 201 -6.51 3.59 -16.83
C LYS A 201 -5.23 3.16 -16.13
N LEU A 202 -5.23 2.03 -15.45
CA LEU A 202 -4.10 1.60 -14.63
C LEU A 202 -3.26 0.49 -15.28
N LEU A 203 -3.82 -0.28 -16.23
CA LEU A 203 -3.08 -1.31 -16.97
C LEU A 203 -2.86 -0.97 -18.45
N GLY A 204 -3.56 0.03 -18.99
CA GLY A 204 -3.41 0.51 -20.37
C GLY A 204 -2.17 1.35 -20.65
#